data_AF-A0A8G2HXQ4-F1
#
_entry.id   AF-A0A8G2HXQ4-F1
#
_cell.length_a   1.000
_cell.length_b   1.000
_cell.length_c   1.000
_cell.angle_alpha   90.00
_cell.angle_beta   90.00
_cell.angle_gamma   90.00
#
_symmetry.space_group_name_H-M   'P 1'
#
loop_
_entity.id
_entity.type
_entity.pdbx_description
1 polymer ?
#
loop_
_entity_poly.entity_id
_entity_poly.type
_entity_poly.pdbx_seq_one_letter_code
_entity_poly.pdbx_strand_id
1 'polypeptide(L)'
;MRLFYIAVIIITLLCLINNNYVNAEVDKKVLKKKSDIDSSNLFNLTSYYTDITWQLDESNKISTDQLLNNTIILKNIDISVLKTSSLKVEFNSADLANQFKGKNIDIYGLYYGNKCVGLTEEKTSCLYGGVTIHDGNQLDEEKVIGVNVFKDGVQQEGFVIKN
;
A
#
# COMPACT_ATOMS: atom_id res chain seq x y z
N MET A 1 37.57 -29.25 26.09
CA MET A 1 38.02 -28.58 24.84
C MET A 1 37.18 -28.96 23.62
N ARG A 2 37.04 -30.24 23.23
CA ARG A 2 36.29 -30.64 22.02
C ARG A 2 34.83 -30.16 21.95
N LEU A 3 34.06 -30.25 23.04
CA LEU A 3 32.66 -29.80 23.07
C LEU A 3 32.49 -28.29 22.87
N PHE A 4 33.46 -27.49 23.32
CA PHE A 4 33.41 -26.03 23.19
C PHE A 4 33.63 -25.59 21.73
N TYR A 5 34.55 -26.26 21.03
CA TYR A 5 34.77 -26.04 19.60
C TYR A 5 33.54 -26.40 18.76
N ILE A 6 32.85 -27.51 19.10
CA ILE A 6 31.63 -27.91 18.40
C ILE A 6 30.51 -26.87 18.60
N ALA A 7 30.35 -26.35 19.82
CA ALA A 7 29.36 -25.32 20.10
C ALA A 7 29.63 -24.02 19.32
N VAL A 8 30.89 -23.58 19.24
CA VAL A 8 31.29 -22.39 18.47
C VAL A 8 31.03 -22.57 16.97
N ILE A 9 31.29 -23.76 16.42
CA ILE A 9 31.02 -24.08 15.00
C ILE A 9 29.52 -24.08 14.70
N ILE A 10 28.69 -24.61 15.62
CA ILE A 10 27.24 -24.63 15.44
C ILE A 10 26.67 -23.21 15.50
N ILE A 11 27.17 -22.36 16.41
CA ILE A 11 26.74 -20.96 16.52
C ILE A 11 27.12 -20.18 15.26
N THR A 12 28.35 -20.35 14.73
CA THR A 12 28.75 -19.66 13.50
C THR A 12 27.99 -20.16 12.28
N LEU A 13 27.68 -21.45 12.17
CA LEU A 13 26.79 -21.97 11.12
C LEU A 13 25.38 -21.40 11.23
N LEU A 14 24.79 -21.34 12.43
CA LEU A 14 23.45 -20.77 12.64
C LEU A 14 23.40 -19.27 12.28
N CYS A 15 24.47 -18.51 12.54
CA CYS A 15 24.59 -17.13 12.10
C CYS A 15 24.70 -16.99 10.57
N LEU A 16 25.28 -17.97 9.86
CA LEU A 16 25.41 -17.94 8.40
C LEU A 16 24.11 -18.32 7.68
N ILE A 17 23.26 -19.16 8.28
CA ILE A 17 21.99 -19.62 7.69
C ILE A 17 20.88 -18.54 7.78
N ASN A 18 20.98 -17.60 8.73
CA ASN A 18 19.98 -16.53 8.92
C ASN A 18 20.13 -15.33 7.98
N ASN A 19 21.13 -15.33 7.10
CA ASN A 19 21.20 -14.34 6.04
C ASN A 19 20.30 -14.77 4.89
N ASN A 20 18.99 -14.56 5.05
CA ASN A 20 18.05 -14.48 3.93
C ASN A 20 18.40 -13.23 3.09
N TYR A 21 19.56 -13.23 2.43
CA TYR A 21 19.82 -12.32 1.33
C TYR A 21 18.85 -12.72 0.22
N VAL A 22 17.73 -12.02 0.17
CA VAL A 22 16.93 -11.95 -1.05
C VAL A 22 17.82 -11.24 -2.07
N ASN A 23 18.56 -12.04 -2.85
CA ASN A 23 19.24 -11.57 -4.04
C ASN A 23 18.14 -11.29 -5.08
N ALA A 24 17.45 -10.17 -4.92
CA ALA A 24 16.61 -9.64 -5.97
C ALA A 24 17.55 -9.09 -7.03
N GLU A 25 18.01 -9.95 -7.93
CA GLU A 25 18.67 -9.51 -9.16
C GLU A 25 17.63 -8.75 -9.97
N VAL A 26 17.59 -7.43 -9.78
CA VAL A 26 16.70 -6.55 -10.54
C VAL A 26 17.40 -6.25 -11.86
N ASP A 27 16.84 -6.71 -12.98
CA ASP A 27 17.31 -6.28 -14.29
C ASP A 27 17.11 -4.78 -14.45
N LYS A 28 18.19 -4.02 -14.28
CA LYS A 28 18.16 -2.55 -14.37
C LYS A 28 17.71 -2.06 -15.75
N LYS A 29 17.76 -2.90 -16.79
CA LYS A 29 17.38 -2.53 -18.17
C LYS A 29 15.87 -2.33 -18.33
N VAL A 30 15.04 -2.95 -17.50
CA VAL A 30 13.57 -2.82 -17.60
C VAL A 30 13.02 -1.67 -16.75
N LEU A 31 13.84 -1.11 -15.84
CA LEU A 31 13.47 0.02 -15.01
C LEU A 31 13.47 1.33 -15.80
N LYS A 32 12.46 2.18 -15.58
CA LYS A 32 12.40 3.52 -16.17
C LYS A 32 13.37 4.46 -15.46
N LYS A 33 14.02 5.35 -16.20
CA LYS A 33 14.92 6.35 -15.59
C LYS A 33 14.11 7.51 -15.05
N LYS A 34 14.50 8.02 -13.87
CA LYS A 34 13.94 9.25 -13.31
C LYS A 34 14.06 10.45 -14.25
N SER A 35 15.15 10.52 -15.02
CA SER A 35 15.40 11.57 -16.03
C SER A 35 14.38 11.59 -17.16
N ASP A 36 13.66 10.49 -17.37
CA ASP A 36 12.69 10.35 -18.46
C ASP A 36 11.28 10.82 -18.02
N ILE A 37 11.12 11.18 -16.73
CA ILE A 37 9.86 11.65 -16.16
C ILE A 37 9.83 13.18 -16.23
N ASP A 38 8.74 13.72 -16.79
CA ASP A 38 8.47 15.15 -16.80
C ASP A 38 8.52 15.76 -15.39
N SER A 39 9.07 16.97 -15.27
CA SER A 39 9.28 17.65 -13.98
C SER A 39 7.98 17.91 -13.22
N SER A 40 6.86 18.21 -13.90
CA SER A 40 5.57 18.38 -13.25
C SER A 40 5.04 17.06 -12.71
N ASN A 41 5.26 15.96 -13.41
CA ASN A 41 4.93 14.62 -12.90
C ASN A 41 5.79 14.24 -11.69
N LEU A 42 7.09 14.55 -11.69
CA LEU A 42 7.95 14.35 -10.52
C LEU A 42 7.49 15.19 -9.31
N PHE A 43 7.07 16.43 -9.55
CA PHE A 43 6.53 17.30 -8.49
C PHE A 43 5.25 16.72 -7.89
N ASN A 44 4.32 16.24 -8.72
CA ASN A 44 3.10 15.57 -8.27
C ASN A 44 3.41 14.32 -7.43
N LEU A 45 4.32 13.46 -7.90
CA LEU A 45 4.76 12.27 -7.16
C LEU A 45 5.38 12.65 -5.80
N THR A 46 6.19 13.72 -5.78
CA THR A 46 6.80 14.21 -4.54
C THR A 46 5.72 14.65 -3.55
N SER A 47 4.67 15.35 -4.01
CA SER A 47 3.55 15.73 -3.14
C SER A 47 2.84 14.51 -2.55
N TYR A 48 2.49 13.52 -3.37
CA TYR A 48 1.79 12.30 -2.92
C TYR A 48 2.53 11.51 -1.85
N TYR A 49 3.86 11.37 -1.98
CA TYR A 49 4.65 10.52 -1.08
C TYR A 49 5.36 11.29 0.04
N THR A 50 5.19 12.61 0.11
CA THR A 50 5.70 13.45 1.22
C THR A 50 4.59 13.88 2.17
N ASP A 51 3.42 14.22 1.64
CA ASP A 51 2.30 14.71 2.43
C ASP A 51 1.38 13.53 2.83
N ILE A 52 1.34 13.24 4.13
CA ILE A 52 0.53 12.16 4.71
C ILE A 52 -0.96 12.33 4.46
N THR A 53 -1.44 13.56 4.21
CA THR A 53 -2.86 13.81 3.97
C THR A 53 -3.40 13.10 2.74
N TRP A 54 -2.54 12.70 1.79
CA TRP A 54 -2.94 11.91 0.62
C TRP A 54 -3.20 10.43 0.91
N GLN A 55 -2.80 9.93 2.07
CA GLN A 55 -3.04 8.55 2.49
C GLN A 55 -4.41 8.50 3.18
N LEU A 56 -5.34 7.77 2.56
CA LEU A 56 -6.59 7.38 3.20
C LEU A 56 -6.34 6.13 4.04
N ASP A 57 -6.87 6.14 5.26
CA ASP A 57 -6.90 4.99 6.17
C ASP A 57 -8.26 4.99 6.87
N GLU A 58 -9.16 4.13 6.43
CA GLU A 58 -10.54 4.04 6.90
C GLU A 58 -10.88 2.60 7.22
N SER A 59 -11.37 2.34 8.43
CA SER A 59 -11.71 0.99 8.88
C SER A 59 -13.21 0.77 9.00
N ASN A 60 -13.63 -0.48 8.81
CA ASN A 60 -14.99 -0.97 9.03
C ASN A 60 -16.07 -0.13 8.32
N LYS A 61 -15.88 0.13 7.03
CA LYS A 61 -16.84 0.85 6.18
C LYS A 61 -17.63 -0.12 5.32
N ILE A 62 -18.77 0.34 4.81
CA ILE A 62 -19.62 -0.43 3.90
C ILE A 62 -19.95 0.45 2.70
N SER A 63 -19.77 -0.07 1.49
CA SER A 63 -20.21 0.61 0.28
C SER A 63 -21.74 0.64 0.18
N THR A 64 -22.29 1.79 -0.15
CA THR A 64 -23.76 1.97 -0.27
C THR A 64 -24.22 2.09 -1.71
N ASP A 65 -23.32 2.36 -2.66
CA ASP A 65 -23.68 2.67 -4.04
C ASP A 65 -22.62 2.21 -5.05
N GLN A 66 -22.90 2.38 -6.34
CA GLN A 66 -22.05 1.97 -7.46
C GLN A 66 -22.37 2.77 -8.73
N LEU A 67 -21.34 3.12 -9.51
CA LEU A 67 -21.50 3.72 -10.85
C LEU A 67 -21.25 2.70 -11.96
N LEU A 68 -19.99 2.31 -12.13
CA LEU A 68 -19.60 1.26 -13.08
C LEU A 68 -19.52 -0.09 -12.34
N ASN A 69 -19.68 -1.18 -13.09
CA ASN A 69 -19.70 -2.55 -12.53
C ASN A 69 -18.41 -2.93 -11.77
N ASN A 70 -17.29 -2.27 -12.07
CA ASN A 70 -15.99 -2.44 -11.44
C ASN A 70 -15.69 -1.39 -10.35
N THR A 71 -16.71 -0.71 -9.82
CA THR A 71 -16.56 0.31 -8.77
C THR A 71 -17.47 0.04 -7.58
N ILE A 72 -17.09 0.58 -6.43
CA ILE A 72 -17.97 0.72 -5.26
C ILE A 72 -17.88 2.16 -4.74
N ILE A 73 -18.97 2.67 -4.18
CA ILE A 73 -19.04 4.03 -3.62
C ILE A 73 -19.37 3.96 -2.13
N LEU A 74 -18.56 4.65 -1.35
CA LEU A 74 -18.73 4.85 0.08
C LEU A 74 -19.11 6.31 0.33
N LYS A 75 -20.20 6.50 1.08
CA LYS A 75 -20.63 7.81 1.56
C LYS A 75 -20.02 8.11 2.92
N ASN A 76 -20.02 9.38 3.31
CA ASN A 76 -19.50 9.86 4.61
C ASN A 76 -18.01 9.54 4.81
N ILE A 77 -17.22 9.69 3.74
CA ILE A 77 -15.75 9.63 3.80
C ILE A 77 -15.25 11.06 3.55
N ASP A 78 -14.90 11.75 4.63
CA ASP A 78 -14.54 13.17 4.59
C ASP A 78 -13.05 13.36 4.34
N ILE A 79 -12.73 13.87 3.15
CA ILE A 79 -11.35 14.19 2.77
C ILE A 79 -11.23 15.72 2.70
N SER A 80 -10.78 16.29 3.82
CA SER A 80 -10.81 17.73 4.08
C SER A 80 -10.04 18.56 3.04
N VAL A 81 -8.86 18.11 2.62
CA VAL A 81 -8.00 18.83 1.67
C VAL A 81 -8.63 18.94 0.27
N LEU A 82 -9.50 18.00 -0.10
CA LEU A 82 -10.26 18.04 -1.36
C LEU A 82 -11.72 18.50 -1.19
N LYS A 83 -12.18 18.67 0.06
CA LYS A 83 -13.56 19.03 0.40
C LYS A 83 -14.59 18.05 -0.19
N THR A 84 -14.26 16.76 -0.18
CA THR A 84 -15.12 15.66 -0.61
C THR A 84 -15.65 14.90 0.59
N SER A 85 -16.81 14.27 0.43
CA SER A 85 -17.55 13.54 1.48
C SER A 85 -17.94 12.12 1.04
N SER A 86 -17.39 11.68 -0.09
CA SER A 86 -17.67 10.38 -0.69
C SER A 86 -16.42 9.88 -1.39
N LEU A 87 -16.27 8.56 -1.42
CA LEU A 87 -15.14 7.88 -2.02
C LEU A 87 -15.65 6.86 -3.03
N LYS A 88 -15.17 6.93 -4.27
CA LYS A 88 -15.32 5.86 -5.25
C LYS A 88 -14.04 5.04 -5.30
N VAL A 89 -14.15 3.75 -5.03
CA VAL A 89 -13.05 2.81 -5.23
C VAL A 89 -13.19 2.15 -6.60
N GLU A 90 -12.12 2.15 -7.37
CA GLU A 90 -12.04 1.63 -8.73
C GLU A 90 -11.20 0.36 -8.75
N PHE A 91 -11.78 -0.71 -9.32
CA PHE A 91 -11.13 -1.99 -9.53
C PHE A 91 -10.92 -2.27 -11.01
N ASN A 92 -10.04 -3.22 -11.33
CA ASN A 92 -9.81 -3.64 -12.71
C ASN A 92 -10.88 -4.60 -13.27
N SER A 93 -11.83 -5.04 -12.43
CA SER A 93 -12.87 -6.01 -12.81
C SER A 93 -14.13 -5.87 -11.96
N ALA A 94 -15.26 -6.30 -12.52
CA ALA A 94 -16.51 -6.39 -11.78
C ALA A 94 -16.48 -7.44 -10.68
N ASP A 95 -15.72 -8.53 -10.87
CA ASP A 95 -15.58 -9.58 -9.88
C ASP A 95 -14.95 -9.07 -8.58
N LEU A 96 -13.91 -8.24 -8.66
CA LEU A 96 -13.34 -7.60 -7.47
C LEU A 96 -14.33 -6.66 -6.80
N ALA A 97 -15.06 -5.83 -7.55
CA ALA A 97 -16.08 -4.97 -6.96
C ALA A 97 -17.16 -5.78 -6.22
N ASN A 98 -17.63 -6.88 -6.81
CA ASN A 98 -18.61 -7.77 -6.21
C ASN A 98 -18.08 -8.52 -4.97
N GLN A 99 -16.76 -8.75 -4.87
CA GLN A 99 -16.17 -9.35 -3.67
C GLN A 99 -16.29 -8.45 -2.43
N PHE A 100 -16.28 -7.13 -2.60
CA PHE A 100 -16.25 -6.15 -1.50
C PHE A 100 -17.58 -5.40 -1.31
N LYS A 101 -18.40 -5.30 -2.36
CA LYS A 101 -19.67 -4.58 -2.32
C LYS A 101 -20.58 -5.09 -1.20
N GLY A 102 -21.03 -4.18 -0.35
CA GLY A 102 -21.98 -4.45 0.73
C GLY A 102 -21.39 -5.23 1.92
N LYS A 103 -20.06 -5.38 2.00
CA LYS A 103 -19.37 -5.98 3.13
C LYS A 103 -18.66 -4.92 3.97
N ASN A 104 -18.36 -5.27 5.21
CA ASN A 104 -17.48 -4.51 6.08
C ASN A 104 -16.05 -4.61 5.56
N ILE A 105 -15.46 -3.47 5.22
CA ILE A 105 -14.15 -3.37 4.59
C ILE A 105 -13.28 -2.29 5.25
N ASP A 106 -11.98 -2.52 5.19
CA ASP A 106 -10.94 -1.54 5.50
C ASP A 106 -10.34 -1.02 4.18
N ILE A 107 -9.94 0.24 4.17
CA ILE A 107 -9.47 0.94 2.97
C ILE A 107 -8.18 1.68 3.31
N TYR A 108 -7.10 1.32 2.62
CA TYR A 108 -5.81 2.00 2.72
C TYR A 108 -5.26 2.32 1.32
N GLY A 109 -4.92 3.58 1.06
CA GLY A 109 -4.25 3.95 -0.20
C GLY A 109 -4.23 5.44 -0.51
N LEU A 110 -3.68 5.77 -1.67
CA LEU A 110 -3.60 7.14 -2.16
C LEU A 110 -4.84 7.49 -2.98
N TYR A 111 -5.57 8.51 -2.57
CA TYR A 111 -6.75 9.00 -3.28
C TYR A 111 -6.41 10.15 -4.23
N TYR A 112 -7.32 10.47 -5.14
CA TYR A 112 -7.20 11.60 -6.05
C TYR A 112 -8.57 12.25 -6.31
N GLY A 113 -8.58 13.57 -6.54
CA GLY A 113 -9.79 14.31 -6.90
C GLY A 113 -9.89 14.64 -8.39
N ASN A 114 -8.77 14.98 -9.03
CA ASN A 114 -8.76 15.39 -10.43
C ASN A 114 -9.22 14.25 -11.36
N LYS A 115 -10.18 14.53 -12.24
CA LYS A 115 -10.83 13.54 -13.13
C LYS A 115 -11.60 12.43 -12.39
N CYS A 116 -11.81 12.55 -11.09
CA CYS A 116 -12.72 11.66 -10.39
C CYS A 116 -14.16 12.01 -10.75
N VAL A 117 -14.95 11.00 -11.11
CA VAL A 117 -16.39 11.12 -11.39
C VAL A 117 -17.15 10.26 -10.39
N GLY A 118 -18.00 10.92 -9.59
CA GLY A 118 -18.86 10.30 -8.59
C GLY A 118 -20.35 10.51 -8.89
N LEU A 119 -21.20 10.27 -7.88
CA LEU A 119 -22.64 10.49 -8.01
C LEU A 119 -22.95 11.97 -8.21
N THR A 120 -24.05 12.26 -8.93
CA THR A 120 -24.54 13.62 -9.10
C THR A 120 -24.84 14.22 -7.72
N GLU A 121 -24.48 15.50 -7.52
CA GLU A 121 -24.64 16.25 -6.26
C GLU A 121 -23.71 15.82 -5.10
N GLU A 122 -22.92 14.76 -5.26
CA GLU A 122 -21.90 14.35 -4.27
C GLU A 122 -20.50 14.80 -4.67
N LYS A 123 -19.75 15.37 -3.70
CA LYS A 123 -18.33 15.68 -3.89
C LYS A 123 -17.51 14.43 -3.60
N THR A 124 -16.95 13.84 -4.66
CA THR A 124 -16.34 12.51 -4.61
C THR A 124 -14.84 12.56 -4.90
N SER A 125 -14.04 11.87 -4.09
CA SER A 125 -12.66 11.48 -4.41
C SER A 125 -12.61 10.03 -4.88
N CYS A 126 -11.55 9.67 -5.59
CA CYS A 126 -11.37 8.34 -6.15
C CYS A 126 -10.10 7.67 -5.62
N LEU A 127 -10.10 6.35 -5.56
CA LEU A 127 -8.95 5.53 -5.16
C LEU A 127 -8.95 4.24 -5.97
N TYR A 128 -7.77 3.70 -6.29
CA TYR A 128 -7.64 2.41 -6.97
C TYR A 128 -7.32 1.29 -5.99
N GLY A 129 -8.15 0.24 -5.94
CA GLY A 129 -7.92 -0.92 -5.07
C GLY A 129 -7.87 -0.56 -3.58
N GLY A 130 -6.85 -1.03 -2.86
CA GLY A 130 -6.62 -0.65 -1.45
C GLY A 130 -7.68 -1.14 -0.47
N VAL A 131 -8.43 -2.20 -0.81
CA VAL A 131 -9.54 -2.70 0.02
C VAL A 131 -9.23 -4.10 0.55
N THR A 132 -9.51 -4.32 1.83
CA THR A 132 -9.52 -5.63 2.49
C THR A 132 -10.83 -5.87 3.23
N ILE A 133 -11.24 -7.14 3.37
CA ILE A 133 -12.39 -7.47 4.23
C ILE A 133 -12.01 -7.17 5.68
N HIS A 134 -12.90 -6.50 6.41
CA HIS A 134 -12.69 -6.14 7.81
C HIS A 134 -12.83 -7.36 8.74
N ASP A 135 -13.92 -8.11 8.55
CA ASP A 135 -14.31 -9.22 9.43
C ASP A 135 -13.31 -10.37 9.38
N GLY A 136 -12.74 -10.70 10.54
CA GLY A 136 -11.75 -11.78 10.68
C GLY A 136 -10.35 -11.46 10.14
N ASN A 137 -10.07 -10.19 9.79
CA ASN A 137 -8.76 -9.75 9.28
C ASN A 137 -7.98 -8.86 10.27
N GLN A 138 -8.56 -8.53 11.42
CA GLN A 138 -7.90 -7.76 12.46
C GLN A 138 -6.89 -8.63 13.22
N LEU A 139 -5.68 -8.12 13.41
CA LEU A 139 -4.65 -8.79 14.20
C LEU A 139 -4.72 -8.33 15.66
N ASP A 140 -4.42 -9.25 16.58
CA ASP A 140 -4.33 -8.92 18.01
C ASP A 140 -3.14 -7.99 18.32
N GLU A 141 -2.11 -8.02 17.48
CA GLU A 141 -0.90 -7.20 17.57
C GLU A 141 -0.43 -6.75 16.17
N GLU A 142 0.25 -5.60 16.12
CA GLU A 142 0.79 -5.07 14.87
C GLU A 142 1.79 -6.03 14.24
N LYS A 143 1.60 -6.31 12.94
CA LYS A 143 2.54 -7.10 12.17
C LYS A 143 3.67 -6.21 11.67
N VAL A 144 4.89 -6.51 12.13
CA VAL A 144 6.10 -5.82 11.70
C VAL A 144 6.64 -6.44 10.41
N ILE A 145 6.82 -5.63 9.38
CA ILE A 145 7.40 -6.02 8.10
C ILE A 145 8.74 -5.29 7.93
N GLY A 146 9.83 -6.05 7.83
CA GLY A 146 11.18 -5.51 7.62
C GLY A 146 11.42 -5.08 6.18
N VAL A 147 12.05 -3.91 6.00
CA VAL A 147 12.40 -3.33 4.70
C VAL A 147 13.92 -3.23 4.58
N ASN A 148 14.47 -3.98 3.63
CA ASN A 148 15.87 -3.88 3.24
C ASN A 148 16.04 -2.84 2.13
N VAL A 149 16.99 -1.93 2.29
CA VAL A 149 17.27 -0.86 1.32
C VAL A 149 18.67 -1.03 0.76
N PHE A 150 18.81 -0.93 -0.57
CA PHE A 150 20.09 -0.99 -1.26
C PHE A 150 20.25 0.22 -2.17
N LYS A 151 21.44 0.85 -2.13
CA LYS A 151 21.83 1.94 -3.03
C LYS A 151 23.08 1.53 -3.78
N ASP A 152 22.98 1.48 -5.10
CA ASP A 152 24.07 1.05 -5.99
C ASP A 152 24.66 -0.33 -5.62
N GLY A 153 23.82 -1.23 -5.10
CA GLY A 153 24.20 -2.58 -4.65
C GLY A 153 24.73 -2.65 -3.21
N VAL A 154 24.90 -1.52 -2.54
CA VAL A 154 25.36 -1.44 -1.14
C VAL A 154 24.17 -1.37 -0.20
N GLN A 155 24.12 -2.25 0.79
CA GLN A 155 23.08 -2.25 1.83
C GLN A 155 23.11 -0.93 2.63
N GLN A 156 21.94 -0.33 2.81
CA GLN A 156 21.72 0.86 3.62
C GLN A 156 21.04 0.47 4.94
N GLU A 157 20.85 1.44 5.82
CA GLU A 157 20.01 1.27 7.00
C GLU A 157 18.59 0.87 6.57
N GLY A 158 18.13 -0.27 7.08
CA GLY A 158 16.76 -0.74 6.87
C GLY A 158 15.80 -0.09 7.85
N PHE A 159 14.52 -0.29 7.63
CA PHE A 159 13.46 0.17 8.52
C PHE A 159 12.33 -0.85 8.57
N VAL A 160 11.30 -0.59 9.37
CA VAL A 160 10.11 -1.44 9.44
C VAL A 160 8.86 -0.65 9.10
N ILE A 161 7.87 -1.33 8.54
CA ILE A 161 6.49 -0.85 8.43
C ILE A 161 5.59 -1.76 9.25
N LYS A 162 4.43 -1.24 9.63
CA LYS A 162 3.46 -1.91 10.51
C LYS A 162 2.10 -1.91 9.85
N ASN A 163 1.34 -2.98 10.11
CA ASN A 163 -0.07 -3.13 9.75
C ASN A 163 -0.80 -3.84 10.89
#